data_AF-A0A2W6DNJ3-F1
#
_entry.id   AF-A0A2W6DNJ3-F1
#
_cell.length_a   1.000
_cell.length_b   1.000
_cell.length_c   1.000
_cell.angle_alpha   90.00
_cell.angle_beta   90.00
_cell.angle_gamma   90.00
#
_symmetry.space_group_name_H-M   'P 1'
#
loop_
_entity.id
_entity.type
_entity.pdbx_description
1 polymer ?
#
loop_
_entity_poly.entity_id
_entity_poly.type
_entity_poly.pdbx_seq_one_letter_code
_entity_poly.pdbx_strand_id
1 'polypeptide(L)'
;MKAMAAITSLLLAAVLMTAVIDTGSAGASAGSDAARAVSYASSHGYRTSIGVFDTQTGRFSGAGDYNSTYASESVMKVFIATRLLMTGQMSGWNQTTAYKMITQSDDASANALYGRTGGDGVITWIKQTFNLPSLGNPPLRPGWWGSTRITARGMALFYNAVKNRASVWPWLANAMHHATRYGSDGQFQFFGIPSATSGSGVKQGWGNDNAAGQAAFNSTGFVNGDRFAAVILTQGGVYGWPIANMVTAEARYLMPGGRISSDSPEGTVDSLTLHGNVATVRGWSFDPNATGSRIKIVVHVNGALAAYAPTTVPRSDVNAAYNITGTHGYAIAFRLSDGVKNVCVYATNLGAGVNRRLGCRSLNLTGAPLGALDPVPLRANEATVSGWTYDYDVPTYSLKAVVYVNGRLAAYGLTTVPSPAINTSYGITGAHGYSFKVRLPGGANRVCVYGINRGHGFNSTLGCRVVTLSGSPLGRVDSISVTNPAVATVTGWTYDYDLPAQALKTVVYVNGHLAAYGPTTVSRADVNNAYGITGLHGYSFSVGILPGANQVCVYGINTGQGANTTLGCRPLTG
;
A
#
# COMPACT_ATOMS: atom_id res chain seq x y z
N MET A 1 13.78 59.89 11.78
CA MET A 1 13.36 59.23 10.53
C MET A 1 14.25 58.01 10.36
N LYS A 2 13.67 56.81 10.48
CA LYS A 2 14.39 55.54 10.59
C LYS A 2 14.78 55.01 9.20
N ALA A 3 16.01 54.50 9.12
CA ALA A 3 16.63 53.90 7.96
C ALA A 3 15.99 52.54 7.59
N MET A 4 15.98 52.23 6.29
CA MET A 4 15.86 50.86 5.77
C MET A 4 16.83 50.71 4.59
N ALA A 5 17.94 50.00 4.84
CA ALA A 5 18.79 49.41 3.82
C ALA A 5 18.34 47.96 3.63
N ALA A 6 18.06 47.58 2.38
CA ALA A 6 17.65 46.23 2.01
C ALA A 6 18.86 45.28 2.03
N ILE A 7 18.78 44.22 2.83
CA ILE A 7 19.69 43.08 2.77
C ILE A 7 18.96 41.96 2.03
N THR A 8 19.42 41.66 0.83
CA THR A 8 19.03 40.48 0.05
C THR A 8 19.68 39.24 0.64
N SER A 9 18.89 38.41 1.34
CA SER A 9 19.29 37.09 1.82
C SER A 9 19.13 36.06 0.72
N LEU A 10 20.25 35.58 0.16
CA LEU A 10 20.31 34.44 -0.75
C LEU A 10 20.18 33.15 0.08
N LEU A 11 18.99 32.54 0.13
CA LEU A 11 18.78 31.22 0.74
C LEU A 11 19.22 30.12 -0.24
N LEU A 12 20.45 29.64 -0.07
CA LEU A 12 20.94 28.43 -0.72
C LEU A 12 20.31 27.22 0.00
N ALA A 13 19.26 26.64 -0.59
CA ALA A 13 18.67 25.40 -0.09
C ALA A 13 19.64 24.24 -0.35
N ALA A 14 20.41 23.85 0.67
CA ALA A 14 21.18 22.62 0.65
C ALA A 14 20.21 21.42 0.65
N VAL A 15 20.14 20.71 -0.49
CA VAL A 15 19.47 19.43 -0.59
C VAL A 15 20.29 18.41 0.20
N LEU A 16 19.94 18.22 1.48
CA LEU A 16 20.40 17.06 2.23
C LEU A 16 19.71 15.82 1.66
N MET A 17 20.43 15.06 0.82
CA MET A 17 20.15 13.64 0.61
C MET A 17 20.40 12.92 1.94
N THR A 18 19.37 12.82 2.78
CA THR A 18 19.36 11.84 3.86
C THR A 18 19.26 10.46 3.22
N ALA A 19 20.41 9.81 3.05
CA ALA A 19 20.45 8.38 2.85
C ALA A 19 19.70 7.75 4.03
N VAL A 20 18.60 7.07 3.75
CA VAL A 20 17.89 6.26 4.74
C VAL A 20 18.86 5.14 5.12
N ILE A 21 19.53 5.31 6.26
CA ILE A 21 20.35 4.27 6.85
C ILE A 21 19.37 3.27 7.43
N ASP A 22 19.19 2.15 6.74
CA ASP A 22 18.42 1.01 7.22
C ASP A 22 19.17 0.42 8.44
N THR A 23 18.80 0.87 9.64
CA THR A 23 19.28 0.32 10.90
C THR A 23 18.44 -0.91 11.25
N GLY A 24 18.66 -2.00 10.51
CA GLY A 24 18.12 -3.32 10.83
C GLY A 24 19.13 -4.16 11.61
N SER A 25 18.93 -4.31 12.91
CA SER A 25 19.61 -5.30 13.74
C SER A 25 19.17 -6.73 13.37
N ALA A 26 20.16 -7.62 13.21
CA ALA A 26 20.12 -9.07 13.41
C ALA A 26 18.74 -9.76 13.32
N GLY A 27 18.26 -9.97 12.11
CA GLY A 27 17.37 -11.07 11.78
C GLY A 27 18.10 -11.97 10.79
N ALA A 28 18.47 -13.18 11.18
CA ALA A 28 19.10 -14.14 10.29
C ALA A 28 18.18 -14.40 9.08
N SER A 29 18.47 -13.77 7.95
CA SER A 29 17.88 -14.14 6.68
C SER A 29 18.50 -15.47 6.27
N ALA A 30 17.80 -16.57 6.48
CA ALA A 30 18.06 -17.77 5.72
C ALA A 30 17.80 -17.41 4.24
N GLY A 31 18.86 -17.14 3.47
CA GLY A 31 18.67 -17.04 2.02
C GLY A 31 19.80 -16.65 1.11
N SER A 32 20.70 -15.74 1.44
CA SER A 32 21.79 -15.42 0.50
C SER A 32 22.89 -16.50 0.52
N ASP A 33 23.66 -16.61 -0.56
CA ASP A 33 24.87 -17.44 -0.63
C ASP A 33 25.85 -17.16 0.52
N ALA A 34 26.02 -15.89 0.91
CA ALA A 34 26.79 -15.51 2.09
C ALA A 34 26.19 -16.07 3.40
N ALA A 35 24.86 -16.05 3.55
CA ALA A 35 24.19 -16.63 4.71
C ALA A 35 24.33 -18.17 4.75
N ARG A 36 24.28 -18.83 3.59
CA ARG A 36 24.55 -20.28 3.48
C ARG A 36 25.98 -20.62 3.89
N ALA A 37 26.96 -19.85 3.43
CA ALA A 37 28.36 -19.99 3.83
C ALA A 37 28.53 -19.85 5.35
N VAL A 38 27.96 -18.79 5.95
CA VAL A 38 28.01 -18.57 7.40
C VAL A 38 27.32 -19.69 8.18
N SER A 39 26.14 -20.13 7.72
CA SER A 39 25.40 -21.23 8.34
C SER A 39 26.20 -22.53 8.31
N TYR A 40 26.89 -22.81 7.21
CA TYR A 40 27.74 -23.99 7.07
C TYR A 40 28.91 -23.94 8.06
N ALA A 41 29.65 -22.83 8.15
CA ALA A 41 30.74 -22.72 9.09
C ALA A 41 30.28 -22.77 10.56
N SER A 42 29.17 -22.09 10.87
CA SER A 42 28.58 -22.07 12.22
C SER A 42 28.12 -23.47 12.66
N SER A 43 27.55 -24.27 11.77
CA SER A 43 27.15 -25.65 12.09
C SER A 43 28.34 -26.58 12.36
N HIS A 44 29.56 -26.16 12.01
CA HIS A 44 30.80 -26.88 12.28
C HIS A 44 31.62 -26.22 13.42
N GLY A 45 31.01 -25.32 14.20
CA GLY A 45 31.63 -24.72 15.39
C GLY A 45 32.58 -23.56 15.11
N TYR A 46 32.59 -23.02 13.88
CA TYR A 46 33.40 -21.84 13.54
C TYR A 46 32.59 -20.55 13.70
N ARG A 47 33.20 -19.53 14.29
CA ARG A 47 32.69 -18.15 14.26
C ARG A 47 33.14 -17.52 12.96
N THR A 48 32.19 -17.04 12.15
CA THR A 48 32.51 -16.42 10.85
C THR A 48 31.65 -15.20 10.57
N SER A 49 32.18 -14.32 9.73
CA SER A 49 31.42 -13.27 9.09
C SER A 49 31.87 -13.06 7.65
N ILE A 50 30.91 -12.72 6.80
CA ILE A 50 31.13 -12.46 5.38
C ILE A 50 30.63 -11.07 5.03
N GLY A 51 31.43 -10.34 4.25
CA GLY A 51 31.08 -9.05 3.67
C GLY A 51 31.42 -9.02 2.19
N VAL A 52 30.48 -8.54 1.38
CA VAL A 52 30.66 -8.35 -0.07
C VAL A 52 30.26 -6.93 -0.42
N PHE A 53 31.13 -6.22 -1.13
CA PHE A 53 30.83 -4.90 -1.68
C PHE A 53 30.86 -4.96 -3.21
N ASP A 54 29.74 -4.60 -3.85
CA ASP A 54 29.64 -4.43 -5.29
C ASP A 54 30.13 -3.04 -5.68
N THR A 55 31.32 -2.97 -6.28
CA THR A 55 31.96 -1.70 -6.64
C THR A 55 31.27 -0.98 -7.80
N GLN A 56 30.38 -1.67 -8.55
CA GLN A 56 29.58 -1.04 -9.61
C GLN A 56 28.30 -0.42 -9.08
N THR A 57 27.59 -1.10 -8.16
CA THR A 57 26.30 -0.62 -7.63
C THR A 57 26.43 0.15 -6.33
N GLY A 58 27.61 0.12 -5.68
CA GLY A 58 27.86 0.76 -4.39
C GLY A 58 27.17 0.07 -3.21
N ARG A 59 26.69 -1.18 -3.39
CA ARG A 59 25.94 -1.91 -2.37
C ARG A 59 26.83 -2.87 -1.58
N PHE A 60 26.64 -2.85 -0.27
CA PHE A 60 27.19 -3.84 0.65
C PHE A 60 26.12 -4.89 0.98
N SER A 61 26.52 -6.16 0.98
CA SER A 61 25.75 -7.28 1.54
C SER A 61 26.64 -8.06 2.50
N GLY A 62 26.10 -8.53 3.62
CA GLY A 62 26.85 -9.29 4.60
C GLY A 62 26.03 -10.37 5.27
N ALA A 63 26.72 -11.34 5.86
CA ALA A 63 26.14 -12.43 6.63
C ALA A 63 26.97 -12.73 7.88
N GLY A 64 26.34 -13.36 8.88
CA GLY A 64 26.91 -13.49 10.22
C GLY A 64 26.97 -12.14 10.93
N ASP A 65 27.78 -12.04 11.98
CA ASP A 65 28.02 -10.75 12.62
C ASP A 65 29.16 -10.00 11.87
N TYR A 66 28.81 -9.40 10.73
CA TYR A 66 29.76 -8.68 9.86
C TYR A 66 30.25 -7.33 10.43
N ASN A 67 29.69 -6.87 11.56
CA ASN A 67 30.18 -5.71 12.31
C ASN A 67 31.08 -6.11 13.48
N SER A 68 31.05 -7.39 13.87
CA SER A 68 31.96 -7.95 14.85
C SER A 68 33.40 -7.91 14.39
N THR A 69 34.32 -7.80 15.34
CA THR A 69 35.75 -7.82 15.02
C THR A 69 36.33 -9.23 14.97
N TYR A 70 37.35 -9.40 14.14
CA TYR A 70 38.20 -10.59 13.99
C TYR A 70 39.66 -10.15 14.00
N ALA A 71 40.59 -11.03 14.39
CA ALA A 71 42.01 -10.76 14.18
C ALA A 71 42.29 -10.70 12.68
N SER A 72 43.02 -9.68 12.24
CA SER A 72 43.31 -9.47 10.82
C SER A 72 44.34 -10.46 10.29
N GLU A 73 45.25 -10.89 11.16
CA GLU A 73 46.45 -11.60 10.78
C GLU A 73 47.14 -10.88 9.62
N SER A 74 47.60 -11.61 8.61
CA SER A 74 48.26 -11.02 7.44
C SER A 74 47.38 -10.12 6.56
N VAL A 75 46.06 -10.00 6.81
CA VAL A 75 45.21 -9.03 6.09
C VAL A 75 45.66 -7.60 6.38
N MET A 76 46.14 -7.29 7.60
CA MET A 76 46.63 -5.95 8.00
C MET A 76 47.69 -5.37 7.04
N LYS A 77 48.46 -6.22 6.36
CA LYS A 77 49.52 -5.82 5.42
C LYS A 77 49.00 -4.91 4.30
N VAL A 78 47.71 -4.99 3.93
CA VAL A 78 47.11 -4.05 2.95
C VAL A 78 47.05 -2.62 3.49
N PHE A 79 46.92 -2.41 4.80
CA PHE A 79 46.94 -1.09 5.42
C PHE A 79 48.34 -0.48 5.41
N ILE A 80 49.37 -1.29 5.71
CA ILE A 80 50.79 -0.90 5.63
C ILE A 80 51.12 -0.43 4.21
N ALA A 81 50.80 -1.25 3.20
CA ALA A 81 51.02 -0.91 1.80
C ALA A 81 50.25 0.35 1.38
N THR A 82 48.98 0.46 1.79
CA THR A 82 48.15 1.64 1.49
C THR A 82 48.76 2.91 2.08
N ARG A 83 49.24 2.87 3.33
CA ARG A 83 49.86 4.05 3.94
C ARG A 83 51.13 4.45 3.21
N LEU A 84 52.01 3.50 2.85
CA LEU A 84 53.20 3.78 2.04
C LEU A 84 52.86 4.44 0.70
N LEU A 85 51.83 3.96 0.01
CA LEU A 85 51.37 4.53 -1.26
C LEU A 85 50.85 5.97 -1.06
N MET A 86 50.00 6.18 -0.06
CA MET A 86 49.39 7.48 0.20
C MET A 86 50.36 8.52 0.77
N THR A 87 51.44 8.11 1.43
CA THR A 87 52.50 9.00 1.93
C THR A 87 53.63 9.19 0.93
N GLY A 88 53.55 8.62 -0.28
CA GLY A 88 54.59 8.74 -1.31
C GLY A 88 55.88 7.99 -0.98
N GLN A 89 55.83 6.99 -0.10
CA GLN A 89 56.97 6.21 0.37
C GLN A 89 57.12 4.85 -0.33
N MET A 90 56.25 4.53 -1.29
CA MET A 90 56.27 3.27 -2.04
C MET A 90 57.32 3.30 -3.18
N SER A 91 58.60 3.37 -2.82
CA SER A 91 59.72 3.39 -3.76
C SER A 91 60.94 2.63 -3.21
N GLY A 92 61.84 2.18 -4.08
CA GLY A 92 63.10 1.55 -3.70
C GLY A 92 62.91 0.35 -2.76
N TRP A 93 63.63 0.33 -1.64
CA TRP A 93 63.55 -0.77 -0.67
C TRP A 93 62.14 -0.98 -0.10
N ASN A 94 61.38 0.09 0.15
CA ASN A 94 60.00 -0.01 0.64
C ASN A 94 59.12 -0.73 -0.38
N GLN A 95 59.28 -0.44 -1.67
CA GLN A 95 58.49 -1.04 -2.74
C GLN A 95 58.79 -2.55 -2.87
N THR A 96 60.06 -2.94 -2.91
CA THR A 96 60.44 -4.36 -2.99
C THR A 96 59.98 -5.14 -1.75
N THR A 97 60.17 -4.57 -0.57
CA THR A 97 59.77 -5.16 0.71
C THR A 97 58.24 -5.27 0.81
N ALA A 98 57.50 -4.22 0.45
CA ALA A 98 56.04 -4.23 0.46
C ALA A 98 55.46 -5.20 -0.60
N TYR A 99 56.10 -5.33 -1.76
CA TYR A 99 55.64 -6.27 -2.78
C TYR A 99 55.77 -7.72 -2.30
N LYS A 100 56.91 -8.07 -1.66
CA LYS A 100 57.10 -9.37 -1.01
C LYS A 100 56.08 -9.57 0.14
N MET A 101 55.86 -8.53 0.95
CA MET A 101 54.89 -8.54 2.05
C MET A 101 53.46 -8.87 1.58
N ILE A 102 53.02 -8.32 0.44
CA ILE A 102 51.67 -8.59 -0.09
C ILE A 102 51.62 -9.95 -0.78
N THR A 103 52.55 -10.22 -1.71
CA THR A 103 52.51 -11.42 -2.58
C THR A 103 52.81 -12.71 -1.82
N GLN A 104 53.85 -12.71 -0.99
CA GLN A 104 54.32 -13.88 -0.24
C GLN A 104 53.92 -13.83 1.23
N SER A 105 53.08 -12.86 1.63
CA SER A 105 52.67 -12.66 3.02
C SER A 105 53.83 -12.61 4.02
N ASP A 106 54.98 -12.08 3.62
CA ASP A 106 56.22 -12.15 4.40
C ASP A 106 56.15 -11.33 5.70
N ASP A 107 56.35 -12.00 6.83
CA ASP A 107 56.25 -11.40 8.18
C ASP A 107 57.45 -10.50 8.52
N ALA A 108 58.65 -10.85 8.06
CA ALA A 108 59.84 -10.01 8.25
C ALA A 108 59.67 -8.65 7.58
N SER A 109 59.10 -8.63 6.37
CA SER A 109 58.75 -7.43 5.62
C SER A 109 57.68 -6.60 6.34
N ALA A 110 56.66 -7.25 6.90
CA ALA A 110 55.66 -6.54 7.72
C ALA A 110 56.28 -5.95 8.97
N ASN A 111 57.10 -6.70 9.72
CA ASN A 111 57.82 -6.21 10.90
C ASN A 111 58.69 -4.98 10.57
N ALA A 112 59.40 -5.01 9.44
CA ALA A 112 60.29 -3.94 9.03
C ALA A 112 59.54 -2.66 8.58
N LEU A 113 58.31 -2.79 8.08
CA LEU A 113 57.49 -1.68 7.59
C LEU A 113 56.46 -1.18 8.60
N TYR A 114 56.03 -2.00 9.56
CA TYR A 114 54.92 -1.70 10.45
C TYR A 114 55.15 -0.41 11.26
N GLY A 115 56.26 -0.32 11.99
CA GLY A 115 56.63 0.88 12.75
C GLY A 115 56.80 2.12 11.87
N ARG A 116 57.38 1.96 10.67
CA ARG A 116 57.57 3.05 9.68
C ARG A 116 56.24 3.62 9.19
N THR A 117 55.20 2.78 9.13
CA THR A 117 53.83 3.16 8.78
C THR A 117 52.97 3.50 10.00
N GLY A 118 53.59 3.88 11.12
CA GLY A 118 52.92 4.34 12.33
C GLY A 118 52.37 3.23 13.24
N GLY A 119 52.81 1.98 13.05
CA GLY A 119 52.55 0.86 13.95
C GLY A 119 51.07 0.65 14.25
N ASP A 120 50.73 0.51 15.53
CA ASP A 120 49.37 0.26 16.03
C ASP A 120 48.35 1.34 15.60
N GLY A 121 48.84 2.54 15.27
CA GLY A 121 48.02 3.64 14.78
C GLY A 121 47.65 3.55 13.29
N VAL A 122 48.20 2.62 12.51
CA VAL A 122 47.96 2.55 11.06
C VAL A 122 46.48 2.34 10.73
N ILE A 123 45.77 1.47 11.45
CA ILE A 123 44.33 1.27 11.23
C ILE A 123 43.52 2.51 11.59
N THR A 124 43.88 3.22 12.66
CA THR A 124 43.23 4.49 13.04
C THR A 124 43.42 5.55 11.97
N TRP A 125 44.63 5.63 11.39
CA TRP A 125 44.92 6.52 10.28
C TRP A 125 44.09 6.17 9.03
N ILE A 126 43.96 4.89 8.68
CA ILE A 126 43.09 4.45 7.57
C ILE A 126 41.63 4.82 7.83
N LYS A 127 41.12 4.56 9.05
CA LYS A 127 39.74 4.92 9.45
C LYS A 127 39.44 6.39 9.22
N GLN A 128 40.34 7.27 9.65
CA GLN A 128 40.20 8.71 9.50
C GLN A 128 40.31 9.14 8.04
N THR A 129 41.32 8.62 7.32
CA THR A 129 41.62 8.98 5.93
C THR A 129 40.49 8.62 4.97
N PHE A 130 39.80 7.50 5.21
CA PHE A 130 38.72 7.01 4.35
C PHE A 130 37.32 7.16 4.95
N ASN A 131 37.20 7.78 6.12
CA ASN A 131 35.94 7.90 6.88
C ASN A 131 35.24 6.54 7.10
N LEU A 132 35.97 5.55 7.63
CA LEU A 132 35.50 4.18 7.84
C LEU A 132 35.43 3.83 9.33
N PRO A 133 34.44 4.34 10.09
CA PRO A 133 34.36 4.09 11.53
C PRO A 133 34.22 2.60 11.88
N SER A 134 33.62 1.82 10.97
CA SER A 134 33.42 0.38 11.13
C SER A 134 34.63 -0.48 10.74
N LEU A 135 35.77 0.08 10.34
CA LEU A 135 36.92 -0.71 9.85
C LEU A 135 37.40 -1.75 10.86
N GLY A 136 37.45 -1.34 12.13
CA GLY A 136 38.02 -2.13 13.21
C GLY A 136 38.79 -1.27 14.21
N ASN A 137 39.72 -1.88 14.95
CA ASN A 137 40.46 -1.25 16.04
C ASN A 137 41.94 -1.65 16.03
N PRO A 138 42.83 -0.86 16.66
CA PRO A 138 44.23 -1.22 16.91
C PRO A 138 44.39 -2.63 17.51
N PRO A 139 45.58 -3.24 17.41
CA PRO A 139 45.81 -4.57 17.96
C PRO A 139 45.59 -4.61 19.47
N LEU A 140 45.06 -5.74 19.95
CA LEU A 140 44.85 -5.96 21.38
C LEU A 140 46.18 -6.10 22.16
N ARG A 141 47.24 -6.51 21.48
CA ARG A 141 48.61 -6.56 22.01
C ARG A 141 49.45 -5.53 21.27
N PRO A 142 49.99 -4.50 21.95
CA PRO A 142 50.80 -3.48 21.30
C PRO A 142 51.96 -4.07 20.51
N GLY A 143 52.20 -3.58 19.29
CA GLY A 143 53.24 -4.07 18.39
C GLY A 143 52.93 -5.37 17.63
N TRP A 144 51.85 -6.08 17.98
CA TRP A 144 51.46 -7.32 17.30
C TRP A 144 50.49 -7.01 16.16
N TRP A 145 51.03 -6.66 14.99
CA TRP A 145 50.24 -6.20 13.85
C TRP A 145 49.15 -7.20 13.42
N GLY A 146 49.37 -8.52 13.55
CA GLY A 146 48.38 -9.57 13.23
C GLY A 146 47.14 -9.52 14.12
N SER A 147 47.32 -9.13 15.39
CA SER A 147 46.24 -8.94 16.38
C SER A 147 45.35 -7.72 16.11
N THR A 148 45.62 -6.93 15.06
CA THR A 148 44.76 -5.82 14.64
C THR A 148 43.35 -6.33 14.38
N ARG A 149 42.35 -5.61 14.89
CA ARG A 149 40.96 -6.03 14.82
C ARG A 149 40.32 -5.43 13.57
N ILE A 150 39.72 -6.25 12.72
CA ILE A 150 39.00 -5.83 11.51
C ILE A 150 37.57 -6.37 11.51
N THR A 151 36.66 -5.71 10.81
CA THR A 151 35.29 -6.21 10.57
C THR A 151 35.10 -6.53 9.08
N ALA A 152 34.19 -7.46 8.76
CA ALA A 152 33.93 -7.82 7.37
C ALA A 152 33.36 -6.64 6.58
N ARG A 153 32.43 -5.87 7.19
CA ARG A 153 31.87 -4.64 6.59
C ARG A 153 32.95 -3.59 6.36
N GLY A 154 33.76 -3.35 7.38
CA GLY A 154 34.85 -2.39 7.37
C GLY A 154 35.85 -2.66 6.27
N MET A 155 36.33 -3.90 6.15
CA MET A 155 37.27 -4.30 5.10
C MET A 155 36.67 -4.21 3.69
N ALA A 156 35.41 -4.61 3.50
CA ALA A 156 34.78 -4.53 2.18
C ALA A 156 34.64 -3.07 1.72
N LEU A 157 34.28 -2.16 2.64
CA LEU A 157 34.24 -0.72 2.39
C LEU A 157 35.64 -0.14 2.15
N PHE A 158 36.65 -0.58 2.90
CA PHE A 158 38.04 -0.19 2.68
C PHE A 158 38.54 -0.58 1.29
N TYR A 159 38.27 -1.80 0.85
CA TYR A 159 38.63 -2.26 -0.49
C TYR A 159 37.98 -1.41 -1.59
N ASN A 160 36.68 -1.09 -1.46
CA ASN A 160 36.05 -0.13 -2.36
C ASN A 160 36.73 1.25 -2.32
N ALA A 161 37.10 1.73 -1.13
CA ALA A 161 37.73 3.03 -0.97
C ALA A 161 39.12 3.08 -1.65
N VAL A 162 39.97 2.06 -1.46
CA VAL A 162 41.29 2.02 -2.12
C VAL A 162 41.20 1.78 -3.62
N LYS A 163 40.20 1.02 -4.10
CA LYS A 163 39.94 0.85 -5.53
C LYS A 163 39.66 2.19 -6.23
N ASN A 164 38.98 3.10 -5.54
CA ASN A 164 38.68 4.44 -6.03
C ASN A 164 39.81 5.47 -5.78
N ARG A 165 41.00 5.03 -5.31
CA ARG A 165 42.19 5.91 -5.16
C ARG A 165 43.24 5.58 -6.22
N ALA A 166 43.41 6.49 -7.19
CA ALA A 166 44.39 6.33 -8.26
C ALA A 166 45.85 6.14 -7.77
N SER A 167 46.21 6.73 -6.63
CA SER A 167 47.54 6.58 -6.03
C SER A 167 47.77 5.23 -5.35
N VAL A 168 46.71 4.46 -5.07
CA VAL A 168 46.80 3.19 -4.32
C VAL A 168 46.47 2.01 -5.23
N TRP A 169 45.36 2.09 -5.95
CA TRP A 169 44.75 0.94 -6.61
C TRP A 169 45.67 0.21 -7.60
N PRO A 170 46.35 0.88 -8.55
CA PRO A 170 47.13 0.17 -9.56
C PRO A 170 48.22 -0.73 -8.96
N TRP A 171 48.92 -0.24 -7.94
CA TRP A 171 49.98 -1.00 -7.27
C TRP A 171 49.41 -2.11 -6.39
N LEU A 172 48.40 -1.79 -5.56
CA LEU A 172 47.85 -2.76 -4.61
C LEU A 172 47.11 -3.89 -5.32
N ALA A 173 46.31 -3.57 -6.34
CA ALA A 173 45.65 -4.57 -7.17
C ALA A 173 46.66 -5.48 -7.85
N ASN A 174 47.72 -4.91 -8.45
CA ASN A 174 48.79 -5.71 -9.06
C ASN A 174 49.39 -6.68 -8.03
N ALA A 175 49.82 -6.20 -6.88
CA ALA A 175 50.41 -7.08 -5.86
C ALA A 175 49.44 -8.17 -5.36
N MET A 176 48.16 -7.84 -5.14
CA MET A 176 47.15 -8.81 -4.70
C MET A 176 46.83 -9.88 -5.77
N HIS A 177 46.82 -9.53 -7.05
CA HIS A 177 46.67 -10.47 -8.18
C HIS A 177 47.89 -11.38 -8.38
N HIS A 178 49.04 -11.00 -7.83
CA HIS A 178 50.29 -11.78 -7.87
C HIS A 178 50.59 -12.52 -6.55
N ALA A 179 49.58 -12.74 -5.71
CA ALA A 179 49.72 -13.57 -4.53
C ALA A 179 50.30 -14.96 -4.88
N THR A 180 51.34 -15.39 -4.16
CA THR A 180 51.98 -16.68 -4.40
C THR A 180 51.22 -17.80 -3.71
N ARG A 181 51.34 -19.04 -4.22
CA ARG A 181 50.66 -20.21 -3.63
C ARG A 181 51.07 -20.49 -2.20
N TYR A 182 52.32 -20.20 -1.86
CA TYR A 182 52.88 -20.38 -0.53
C TYR A 182 53.39 -19.05 0.01
N GLY A 183 53.22 -18.84 1.31
CA GLY A 183 53.82 -17.73 2.03
C GLY A 183 55.32 -17.94 2.21
N SER A 184 56.03 -16.89 2.66
CA SER A 184 57.46 -16.99 3.00
C SER A 184 57.73 -17.93 4.18
N ASP A 185 56.69 -18.21 4.99
CA ASP A 185 56.66 -19.18 6.09
C ASP A 185 56.31 -20.61 5.63
N GLY A 186 56.05 -20.83 4.34
CA GLY A 186 55.64 -22.11 3.76
C GLY A 186 54.15 -22.42 3.89
N GLN A 187 53.34 -21.55 4.49
CA GLN A 187 51.89 -21.76 4.59
C GLN A 187 51.24 -21.69 3.20
N PHE A 188 50.37 -22.64 2.88
CA PHE A 188 49.57 -22.58 1.65
C PHE A 188 48.58 -21.41 1.74
N GLN A 189 48.71 -20.42 0.85
CA GLN A 189 47.89 -19.21 0.81
C GLN A 189 46.63 -19.38 -0.05
N PHE A 190 46.56 -20.40 -0.89
CA PHE A 190 45.44 -20.53 -1.84
C PHE A 190 44.21 -21.19 -1.19
N PHE A 191 43.96 -20.97 0.10
CA PHE A 191 42.68 -21.31 0.74
C PHE A 191 41.65 -20.19 0.55
N GLY A 192 40.36 -20.49 0.67
CA GLY A 192 39.30 -19.49 0.54
C GLY A 192 39.04 -19.06 -0.90
N ILE A 193 38.91 -17.75 -1.13
CA ILE A 193 38.62 -17.10 -2.41
C ILE A 193 39.46 -17.66 -3.59
N PRO A 194 40.81 -17.72 -3.52
CA PRO A 194 41.62 -18.19 -4.64
C PRO A 194 41.43 -19.68 -5.02
N SER A 195 40.82 -20.49 -4.14
CA SER A 195 40.43 -21.87 -4.44
C SER A 195 38.97 -22.02 -4.88
N ALA A 196 38.19 -20.94 -4.82
CA ALA A 196 36.79 -20.91 -5.21
C ALA A 196 36.56 -20.24 -6.58
N THR A 197 37.49 -19.39 -7.05
CA THR A 197 37.42 -18.69 -8.34
C THR A 197 38.78 -18.60 -9.02
N SER A 198 38.79 -18.32 -10.32
CA SER A 198 39.97 -17.87 -11.06
C SER A 198 40.07 -16.34 -11.07
N GLY A 199 41.26 -15.80 -11.37
CA GLY A 199 41.48 -14.36 -11.58
C GLY A 199 41.16 -13.47 -10.39
N SER A 200 41.32 -13.98 -9.15
CA SER A 200 41.11 -13.20 -7.94
C SER A 200 42.40 -12.49 -7.50
N GLY A 201 42.25 -11.26 -7.02
CA GLY A 201 43.31 -10.52 -6.34
C GLY A 201 43.09 -10.60 -4.84
N VAL A 202 43.98 -11.24 -4.08
CA VAL A 202 43.70 -11.63 -2.69
C VAL A 202 44.78 -11.21 -1.72
N LYS A 203 44.37 -10.95 -0.47
CA LYS A 203 45.25 -11.00 0.70
C LYS A 203 44.62 -11.89 1.75
N GLN A 204 45.34 -12.98 2.05
CA GLN A 204 44.99 -13.90 3.12
C GLN A 204 45.56 -13.45 4.46
N GLY A 205 44.94 -13.92 5.54
CA GLY A 205 45.45 -13.86 6.91
C GLY A 205 45.30 -15.20 7.60
N TRP A 206 46.33 -15.64 8.33
CA TRP A 206 46.26 -16.84 9.17
C TRP A 206 47.11 -16.64 10.44
N GLY A 207 46.67 -17.23 11.55
CA GLY A 207 47.37 -17.14 12.83
C GLY A 207 46.62 -17.90 13.93
N ASN A 208 47.30 -18.13 15.05
CA ASN A 208 46.71 -18.62 16.30
C ASN A 208 47.07 -17.70 17.49
N ASP A 209 47.72 -16.58 17.20
CA ASP A 209 48.27 -15.60 18.14
C ASP A 209 47.28 -14.49 18.51
N ASN A 210 46.03 -14.60 18.09
CA ASN A 210 45.02 -13.65 18.51
C ASN A 210 44.77 -13.70 20.03
N ALA A 211 44.30 -12.59 20.60
CA ALA A 211 44.12 -12.45 22.04
C ALA A 211 43.16 -13.47 22.68
N ALA A 212 42.35 -14.17 21.89
CA ALA A 212 41.42 -15.21 22.35
C ALA A 212 42.01 -16.64 22.25
N GLY A 213 43.22 -16.81 21.71
CA GLY A 213 43.90 -18.11 21.55
C GLY A 213 43.26 -19.05 20.53
N GLN A 214 42.34 -18.55 19.69
CA GLN A 214 41.68 -19.35 18.66
C GLN A 214 42.46 -19.26 17.34
N ALA A 215 42.39 -20.28 16.49
CA ALA A 215 42.86 -20.14 15.11
C ALA A 215 42.01 -19.09 14.37
N ALA A 216 42.65 -18.22 13.58
CA ALA A 216 42.00 -17.27 12.69
C ALA A 216 42.53 -17.48 11.27
N PHE A 217 41.63 -17.71 10.31
CA PHE A 217 41.94 -17.74 8.89
C PHE A 217 40.96 -16.83 8.15
N ASN A 218 41.51 -15.92 7.36
CA ASN A 218 40.76 -14.88 6.66
C ASN A 218 41.11 -14.92 5.19
N SER A 219 40.09 -14.85 4.33
CA SER A 219 40.26 -14.74 2.88
C SER A 219 39.57 -13.49 2.38
N THR A 220 40.35 -12.55 1.85
CA THR A 220 39.84 -11.24 1.48
C THR A 220 40.43 -10.79 0.15
N GLY A 221 39.66 -10.05 -0.65
CA GLY A 221 40.15 -9.60 -1.94
C GLY A 221 39.05 -9.25 -2.93
N PHE A 222 39.39 -9.38 -4.20
CA PHE A 222 38.57 -8.98 -5.34
C PHE A 222 38.30 -10.16 -6.27
N VAL A 223 37.06 -10.25 -6.76
CA VAL A 223 36.57 -11.31 -7.65
C VAL A 223 35.71 -10.74 -8.79
N ASN A 224 35.40 -11.56 -9.79
CA ASN A 224 34.65 -11.19 -11.00
C ASN A 224 35.25 -9.95 -11.72
N GLY A 225 36.54 -9.99 -12.06
CA GLY A 225 37.20 -8.85 -12.72
C GLY A 225 37.23 -7.60 -11.83
N ASP A 226 37.54 -7.79 -10.57
CA ASP A 226 37.54 -6.79 -9.50
C ASP A 226 36.20 -6.11 -9.20
N ARG A 227 35.08 -6.57 -9.74
CA ARG A 227 33.76 -5.98 -9.45
C ARG A 227 33.41 -6.09 -7.97
N PHE A 228 33.65 -7.24 -7.35
CA PHE A 228 33.25 -7.48 -5.96
C PHE A 228 34.46 -7.52 -5.04
N ALA A 229 34.43 -6.71 -3.99
CA ALA A 229 35.33 -6.89 -2.85
C ALA A 229 34.68 -7.89 -1.87
N ALA A 230 35.27 -9.06 -1.73
CA ALA A 230 34.78 -10.15 -0.86
C ALA A 230 35.69 -10.31 0.36
N VAL A 231 35.08 -10.50 1.52
CA VAL A 231 35.75 -10.61 2.82
C VAL A 231 35.13 -11.75 3.59
N ILE A 232 35.91 -12.79 3.89
CA ILE A 232 35.55 -13.94 4.72
C ILE A 232 36.49 -13.93 5.92
N LEU A 233 35.93 -13.75 7.13
CA LEU A 233 36.70 -13.72 8.38
C LEU A 233 36.22 -14.85 9.27
N THR A 234 37.10 -15.82 9.57
CA THR A 234 36.74 -17.05 10.26
C THR A 234 37.68 -17.33 11.43
N GLN A 235 37.10 -17.69 12.56
CA GLN A 235 37.79 -18.02 13.81
C GLN A 235 37.22 -19.29 14.44
N GLY A 236 38.08 -20.08 15.07
CA GLY A 236 37.71 -21.32 15.76
C GLY A 236 38.36 -22.56 15.14
N GLY A 237 38.00 -23.73 15.66
CA GLY A 237 38.56 -25.01 15.23
C GLY A 237 40.07 -25.15 15.45
N VAL A 238 40.67 -26.07 14.71
CA VAL A 238 42.11 -26.42 14.79
C VAL A 238 42.89 -25.62 13.75
N TYR A 239 44.02 -25.04 14.17
CA TYR A 239 44.94 -24.30 13.29
C TYR A 239 45.44 -25.17 12.13
N GLY A 240 45.62 -24.55 10.96
CA GLY A 240 46.12 -25.21 9.75
C GLY A 240 45.00 -25.66 8.81
N TRP A 241 45.15 -26.86 8.23
CA TRP A 241 44.25 -27.38 7.20
C TRP A 241 42.76 -27.39 7.57
N PRO A 242 42.33 -27.74 8.80
CA PRO A 242 40.90 -27.80 9.13
C PRO A 242 40.17 -26.46 8.92
N ILE A 243 40.69 -25.37 9.49
CA ILE A 243 40.10 -24.03 9.30
C ILE A 243 40.34 -23.50 7.88
N ALA A 244 41.48 -23.78 7.24
CA ALA A 244 41.73 -23.39 5.85
C ALA A 244 40.71 -24.02 4.88
N ASN A 245 40.38 -25.30 5.10
CA ASN A 245 39.35 -26.01 4.33
C ASN A 245 37.96 -25.43 4.62
N MET A 246 37.67 -25.03 5.85
CA MET A 246 36.42 -24.34 6.19
C MET A 246 36.26 -23.03 5.40
N VAL A 247 37.27 -22.15 5.44
CA VAL A 247 37.25 -20.88 4.69
C VAL A 247 37.11 -21.12 3.18
N THR A 248 37.70 -22.19 2.67
CA THR A 248 37.53 -22.61 1.27
C THR A 248 36.10 -23.07 0.97
N ALA A 249 35.46 -23.81 1.87
CA ALA A 249 34.06 -24.19 1.72
C ALA A 249 33.14 -22.95 1.77
N GLU A 250 33.38 -22.03 2.69
CA GLU A 250 32.65 -20.75 2.77
C GLU A 250 32.76 -19.95 1.47
N ALA A 251 33.96 -19.86 0.89
CA ALA A 251 34.17 -19.17 -0.38
C ALA A 251 33.42 -19.84 -1.55
N ARG A 252 33.31 -21.18 -1.57
CA ARG A 252 32.54 -21.91 -2.58
C ARG A 252 31.03 -21.74 -2.41
N TYR A 253 30.54 -21.67 -1.17
CA TYR A 253 29.15 -21.32 -0.91
C TYR A 253 28.83 -19.88 -1.29
N LEU A 254 29.76 -18.95 -1.06
CA LEU A 254 29.63 -17.54 -1.44
C LEU A 254 29.63 -17.33 -2.97
N MET A 255 30.34 -18.19 -3.70
CA MET A 255 30.57 -18.06 -5.14
C MET A 255 30.25 -19.37 -5.87
N PRO A 256 28.98 -19.80 -5.88
CA PRO A 256 28.58 -21.00 -6.63
C PRO A 256 28.94 -20.81 -8.11
N GLY A 257 29.60 -21.82 -8.70
CA GLY A 257 30.11 -21.72 -10.07
C GLY A 257 31.31 -20.78 -10.24
N GLY A 258 31.97 -20.38 -9.16
CA GLY A 258 33.20 -19.59 -9.17
C GLY A 258 33.01 -18.11 -9.44
N ARG A 259 31.81 -17.57 -9.16
CA ARG A 259 31.53 -16.13 -9.25
C ARG A 259 30.52 -15.72 -8.20
N ILE A 260 30.61 -14.49 -7.71
CA ILE A 260 29.50 -13.88 -6.96
C ILE A 260 28.42 -13.51 -7.97
N SER A 261 27.20 -14.03 -7.81
CA SER A 261 26.08 -13.63 -8.66
C SER A 261 25.73 -12.17 -8.41
N SER A 262 25.35 -11.45 -9.47
CA SER A 262 24.86 -10.07 -9.38
C SER A 262 23.42 -9.92 -9.82
N ASP A 263 22.71 -11.04 -9.89
CA ASP A 263 21.35 -11.09 -10.41
C ASP A 263 20.40 -10.41 -9.42
N SER A 264 19.48 -9.61 -9.96
CA SER A 264 18.40 -8.97 -9.19
C SER A 264 17.19 -9.90 -9.09
N PRO A 265 16.25 -9.66 -8.15
CA PRO A 265 15.04 -10.45 -8.06
C PRO A 265 14.24 -10.43 -9.36
N GLU A 266 13.65 -11.57 -9.66
CA GLU A 266 12.74 -11.77 -10.77
C GLU A 266 11.32 -11.92 -10.25
N GLY A 267 10.32 -11.50 -11.02
CA GLY A 267 8.93 -11.59 -10.61
C GLY A 267 8.00 -10.69 -11.41
N THR A 268 6.72 -10.76 -11.07
CA THR A 268 5.66 -9.99 -11.72
C THR A 268 4.52 -9.67 -10.76
N VAL A 269 3.67 -8.73 -11.17
CA VAL A 269 2.37 -8.46 -10.55
C VAL A 269 1.29 -9.13 -11.39
N ASP A 270 0.78 -10.26 -10.91
CA ASP A 270 -0.26 -11.03 -11.57
C ASP A 270 -1.59 -10.25 -11.58
N SER A 271 -2.00 -9.72 -10.43
CA SER A 271 -3.26 -8.96 -10.30
C SER A 271 -3.22 -7.90 -9.21
N LEU A 272 -4.05 -6.87 -9.39
CA LEU A 272 -4.37 -5.87 -8.40
C LEU A 272 -5.89 -5.72 -8.37
N THR A 273 -6.53 -6.24 -7.33
CA THR A 273 -7.99 -6.26 -7.18
C THR A 273 -8.43 -5.31 -6.07
N LEU A 274 -9.59 -4.69 -6.22
CA LEU A 274 -10.15 -3.76 -5.25
C LEU A 274 -11.49 -4.27 -4.72
N HIS A 275 -11.65 -4.31 -3.39
CA HIS A 275 -12.91 -4.58 -2.71
C HIS A 275 -13.18 -3.45 -1.69
N GLY A 276 -14.11 -2.55 -2.01
CA GLY A 276 -14.27 -1.29 -1.26
C GLY A 276 -13.00 -0.44 -1.39
N ASN A 277 -12.40 -0.04 -0.26
CA ASN A 277 -11.13 0.67 -0.21
C ASN A 277 -9.92 -0.23 0.09
N VAL A 278 -10.11 -1.56 0.12
CA VAL A 278 -9.02 -2.53 0.33
C VAL A 278 -8.56 -3.06 -1.03
N ALA A 279 -7.34 -2.70 -1.40
CA ALA A 279 -6.66 -3.26 -2.56
C ALA A 279 -5.84 -4.48 -2.14
N THR A 280 -5.91 -5.55 -2.93
CA THR A 280 -5.09 -6.75 -2.76
C THR A 280 -4.24 -6.94 -4.01
N VAL A 281 -2.93 -6.88 -3.85
CA VAL A 281 -1.97 -7.18 -4.91
C VAL A 281 -1.47 -8.61 -4.79
N ARG A 282 -1.44 -9.34 -5.90
CA ARG A 282 -0.94 -10.71 -5.97
C ARG A 282 0.10 -10.84 -7.07
N GLY A 283 1.05 -11.74 -6.86
CA GLY A 283 2.08 -12.04 -7.82
C GLY A 283 3.05 -13.09 -7.29
N TRP A 284 4.22 -13.14 -7.92
CA TRP A 284 5.34 -13.93 -7.43
C TRP A 284 6.65 -13.17 -7.63
N SER A 285 7.64 -13.51 -6.82
CA SER A 285 9.02 -13.09 -7.02
C SER A 285 9.97 -14.00 -6.25
N PHE A 286 11.16 -14.23 -6.79
CA PHE A 286 12.26 -14.88 -6.10
C PHE A 286 13.58 -14.16 -6.45
N ASP A 287 14.61 -14.40 -5.64
CA ASP A 287 15.95 -13.85 -5.90
C ASP A 287 16.89 -14.98 -6.35
N PRO A 288 17.54 -14.89 -7.53
CA PRO A 288 18.47 -15.91 -7.99
C PRO A 288 19.68 -16.12 -7.08
N ASN A 289 20.02 -15.15 -6.23
CA ASN A 289 21.08 -15.26 -5.22
C ASN A 289 20.61 -16.03 -3.96
N ALA A 290 19.31 -16.35 -3.90
CA ALA A 290 18.63 -16.91 -2.74
C ALA A 290 17.40 -17.75 -3.13
N THR A 291 17.57 -18.67 -4.09
CA THR A 291 16.44 -19.32 -4.80
C THR A 291 15.46 -20.08 -3.91
N GLY A 292 15.88 -20.55 -2.73
CA GLY A 292 15.02 -21.26 -1.77
C GLY A 292 14.27 -20.36 -0.77
N SER A 293 14.54 -19.06 -0.78
CA SER A 293 14.17 -18.17 0.32
C SER A 293 13.01 -17.25 0.03
N ARG A 294 12.31 -16.91 1.11
CA ARG A 294 11.23 -15.91 1.07
C ARG A 294 11.86 -14.53 1.01
N ILE A 295 11.42 -13.72 0.07
CA ILE A 295 11.90 -12.35 -0.10
C ILE A 295 10.82 -11.34 0.31
N LYS A 296 11.25 -10.15 0.75
CA LYS A 296 10.33 -9.06 1.11
C LYS A 296 9.79 -8.40 -0.15
N ILE A 297 8.48 -8.26 -0.22
CA ILE A 297 7.75 -7.49 -1.23
C ILE A 297 7.30 -6.18 -0.61
N VAL A 298 7.53 -5.07 -1.30
CA VAL A 298 7.23 -3.72 -0.83
C VAL A 298 6.27 -3.05 -1.81
N VAL A 299 5.17 -2.53 -1.30
CA VAL A 299 4.13 -1.85 -2.07
C VAL A 299 4.17 -0.36 -1.76
N HIS A 300 4.32 0.46 -2.79
CA HIS A 300 4.23 1.91 -2.72
C HIS A 300 2.96 2.40 -3.41
N VAL A 301 2.31 3.39 -2.81
CA VAL A 301 1.16 4.12 -3.38
C VAL A 301 1.58 5.57 -3.57
N ASN A 302 1.56 6.05 -4.81
CA ASN A 302 2.03 7.40 -5.19
C ASN A 302 3.44 7.72 -4.66
N GLY A 303 4.32 6.71 -4.62
CA GLY A 303 5.70 6.83 -4.14
C GLY A 303 5.89 6.68 -2.63
N ALA A 304 4.82 6.67 -1.82
CA ALA A 304 4.88 6.45 -0.37
C ALA A 304 4.70 4.97 -0.02
N LEU A 305 5.38 4.48 1.02
CA LEU A 305 5.24 3.10 1.50
C LEU A 305 3.81 2.87 2.00
N ALA A 306 3.11 1.88 1.42
CA ALA A 306 1.74 1.53 1.79
C ALA A 306 1.65 0.21 2.55
N ALA A 307 2.43 -0.80 2.13
CA ALA A 307 2.49 -2.10 2.79
C ALA A 307 3.76 -2.86 2.41
N TYR A 308 4.09 -3.90 3.17
CA TYR A 308 5.09 -4.88 2.80
C TYR A 308 4.77 -6.24 3.44
N ALA A 309 5.20 -7.32 2.81
CA ALA A 309 5.14 -8.67 3.37
C ALA A 309 6.18 -9.58 2.71
N PRO A 310 6.63 -10.66 3.36
CA PRO A 310 7.41 -11.69 2.67
C PRO A 310 6.54 -12.46 1.67
N THR A 311 7.17 -13.18 0.74
CA THR A 311 6.48 -14.19 -0.07
C THR A 311 6.03 -15.36 0.81
N THR A 312 4.74 -15.68 0.76
CA THR A 312 4.09 -16.70 1.62
C THR A 312 3.15 -17.62 0.87
N VAL A 313 2.89 -17.35 -0.41
CA VAL A 313 1.97 -18.14 -1.23
C VAL A 313 2.77 -19.17 -2.05
N PRO A 314 2.46 -20.48 -1.96
CA PRO A 314 3.11 -21.50 -2.78
C PRO A 314 2.90 -21.26 -4.28
N ARG A 315 3.96 -21.44 -5.07
CA ARG A 315 3.98 -21.30 -6.54
C ARG A 315 4.81 -22.41 -7.17
N SER A 316 4.22 -23.61 -7.25
CA SER A 316 4.89 -24.78 -7.84
C SER A 316 5.19 -24.60 -9.32
N ASP A 317 4.37 -23.82 -10.03
CA ASP A 317 4.58 -23.40 -11.41
C ASP A 317 5.89 -22.62 -11.58
N VAL A 318 6.15 -21.66 -10.69
CA VAL A 318 7.40 -20.88 -10.68
C VAL A 318 8.59 -21.77 -10.33
N ASN A 319 8.45 -22.64 -9.32
CA ASN A 319 9.49 -23.59 -8.94
C ASN A 319 9.91 -24.49 -10.11
N ALA A 320 8.94 -25.01 -10.86
CA ALA A 320 9.20 -25.85 -12.03
C ALA A 320 9.87 -25.06 -13.17
N ALA A 321 9.39 -23.85 -13.47
CA ALA A 321 9.88 -23.05 -14.59
C ALA A 321 11.35 -22.61 -14.41
N TYR A 322 11.77 -22.32 -13.19
CA TYR A 322 13.13 -21.84 -12.89
C TYR A 322 14.03 -22.92 -12.27
N ASN A 323 13.53 -24.15 -12.10
CA ASN A 323 14.23 -25.24 -11.43
C ASN A 323 14.72 -24.84 -10.01
N ILE A 324 13.81 -24.25 -9.22
CA ILE A 324 14.05 -23.77 -7.85
C ILE A 324 13.06 -24.39 -6.86
N THR A 325 13.28 -24.17 -5.57
CA THR A 325 12.38 -24.61 -4.48
C THR A 325 11.93 -23.41 -3.65
N GLY A 326 10.95 -23.59 -2.75
CA GLY A 326 10.53 -22.54 -1.82
C GLY A 326 9.14 -21.95 -2.09
N THR A 327 8.86 -20.82 -1.44
CA THR A 327 7.55 -20.15 -1.46
C THR A 327 7.70 -18.73 -2.00
N HIS A 328 7.31 -18.54 -3.27
CA HIS A 328 7.65 -17.34 -4.04
C HIS A 328 6.46 -16.45 -4.38
N GLY A 329 5.23 -16.89 -4.12
CA GLY A 329 4.03 -16.09 -4.32
C GLY A 329 3.80 -15.09 -3.18
N TYR A 330 3.12 -13.98 -3.49
CA TYR A 330 2.67 -13.00 -2.51
C TYR A 330 1.21 -12.61 -2.74
N ALA A 331 0.52 -12.29 -1.65
CA ALA A 331 -0.81 -11.69 -1.65
C ALA A 331 -0.87 -10.67 -0.51
N ILE A 332 -0.88 -9.37 -0.85
CA ILE A 332 -0.73 -8.27 0.12
C ILE A 332 -1.95 -7.36 0.00
N ALA A 333 -2.70 -7.25 1.10
CA ALA A 333 -3.83 -6.33 1.22
C ALA A 333 -3.40 -5.02 1.88
N PHE A 334 -3.88 -3.89 1.38
CA PHE A 334 -3.63 -2.56 1.91
C PHE A 334 -4.80 -1.63 1.58
N ARG A 335 -5.01 -0.61 2.41
CA ARG A 335 -6.09 0.37 2.19
C ARG A 335 -5.61 1.50 1.27
N LEU A 336 -6.48 1.93 0.38
CA LEU A 336 -6.28 3.06 -0.51
C LEU A 336 -7.25 4.18 -0.13
N SER A 337 -6.77 5.42 -0.24
CA SER A 337 -7.66 6.58 -0.23
C SER A 337 -8.26 6.82 -1.62
N ASP A 338 -9.14 7.81 -1.70
CA ASP A 338 -9.81 8.23 -2.92
C ASP A 338 -8.92 8.84 -4.00
N GLY A 339 -9.44 8.80 -5.22
CA GLY A 339 -8.83 9.35 -6.42
C GLY A 339 -7.93 8.35 -7.14
N VAL A 340 -7.16 8.87 -8.09
CA VAL A 340 -6.22 8.07 -8.87
C VAL A 340 -5.03 7.68 -8.00
N LYS A 341 -4.81 6.38 -7.84
CA LYS A 341 -3.71 5.77 -7.10
C LYS A 341 -2.80 5.02 -8.04
N ASN A 342 -1.52 5.38 -8.06
CA ASN A 342 -0.49 4.60 -8.72
C ASN A 342 0.14 3.64 -7.70
N VAL A 343 -0.12 2.35 -7.86
CA VAL A 343 0.41 1.28 -7.00
C VAL A 343 1.61 0.64 -7.69
N CYS A 344 2.79 0.73 -7.08
CA CYS A 344 4.01 0.09 -7.57
C CYS A 344 4.52 -0.96 -6.58
N VAL A 345 4.84 -2.15 -7.08
CA VAL A 345 5.34 -3.28 -6.29
C VAL A 345 6.83 -3.49 -6.56
N TYR A 346 7.59 -3.74 -5.51
CA TYR A 346 9.02 -3.98 -5.55
C TYR A 346 9.38 -5.27 -4.80
N ALA A 347 10.36 -6.00 -5.31
CA ALA A 347 11.01 -7.11 -4.62
C ALA A 347 12.36 -6.64 -4.03
N THR A 348 12.60 -6.97 -2.77
CA THR A 348 13.85 -6.69 -2.08
C THR A 348 14.88 -7.75 -2.40
N ASN A 349 16.06 -7.31 -2.84
CA ASN A 349 17.20 -8.16 -3.18
C ASN A 349 17.84 -8.78 -1.93
N LEU A 350 18.21 -10.05 -2.02
CA LEU A 350 18.98 -10.80 -1.02
C LEU A 350 20.36 -11.15 -1.57
N GLY A 351 21.36 -10.34 -1.28
CA GLY A 351 22.73 -10.54 -1.78
C GLY A 351 23.23 -9.36 -2.59
N ALA A 352 24.08 -9.63 -3.58
CA ALA A 352 24.54 -8.64 -4.54
C ALA A 352 23.42 -8.33 -5.56
N GLY A 353 23.51 -7.21 -6.27
CA GLY A 353 22.42 -6.73 -7.13
C GLY A 353 21.50 -5.70 -6.46
N VAL A 354 20.40 -5.38 -7.14
CA VAL A 354 19.49 -4.28 -6.74
C VAL A 354 18.04 -4.72 -6.57
N ASN A 355 17.28 -3.99 -5.76
CA ASN A 355 15.84 -4.22 -5.62
C ASN A 355 15.15 -4.01 -6.98
N ARG A 356 14.17 -4.86 -7.29
CA ARG A 356 13.49 -4.85 -8.59
C ARG A 356 12.08 -4.29 -8.46
N ARG A 357 11.68 -3.35 -9.32
CA ARG A 357 10.27 -2.98 -9.49
C ARG A 357 9.56 -4.05 -10.30
N LEU A 358 8.61 -4.78 -9.73
CA LEU A 358 7.90 -5.87 -10.40
C LEU A 358 6.82 -5.34 -11.37
N GLY A 359 6.18 -4.24 -11.02
CA GLY A 359 5.16 -3.61 -11.86
C GLY A 359 4.49 -2.42 -11.17
N CYS A 360 3.84 -1.57 -11.97
CA CYS A 360 2.97 -0.51 -11.47
C CYS A 360 1.59 -0.62 -12.15
N ARG A 361 0.52 -0.35 -11.41
CA ARG A 361 -0.84 -0.30 -11.92
C ARG A 361 -1.58 0.89 -11.30
N SER A 362 -2.38 1.58 -12.10
CA SER A 362 -3.24 2.66 -11.63
C SER A 362 -4.64 2.15 -11.33
N LEU A 363 -5.19 2.59 -10.20
CA LEU A 363 -6.59 2.41 -9.83
C LEU A 363 -7.22 3.79 -9.67
N ASN A 364 -8.50 3.94 -10.01
CA ASN A 364 -9.26 5.14 -9.70
C ASN A 364 -10.37 4.78 -8.70
N LEU A 365 -10.27 5.30 -7.49
CA LEU A 365 -11.26 5.09 -6.44
C LEU A 365 -12.16 6.32 -6.37
N THR A 366 -13.45 6.12 -6.59
CA THR A 366 -14.49 7.12 -6.33
C THR A 366 -15.11 6.72 -4.99
N GLY A 367 -14.71 7.29 -3.85
CA GLY A 367 -15.28 7.04 -2.51
C GLY A 367 -16.70 7.59 -2.36
N ALA A 368 -17.48 7.53 -3.43
CA ALA A 368 -18.88 7.90 -3.44
C ALA A 368 -19.69 6.74 -2.79
N PRO A 369 -20.62 7.02 -1.86
CA PRO A 369 -21.46 6.00 -1.26
C PRO A 369 -22.16 5.12 -2.30
N LEU A 370 -22.26 3.83 -2.02
CA LEU A 370 -23.14 2.95 -2.79
C LEU A 370 -24.56 3.05 -2.26
N GLY A 371 -25.53 2.75 -3.11
CA GLY A 371 -26.92 2.61 -2.68
C GLY A 371 -27.89 2.53 -3.83
N ALA A 372 -29.16 2.39 -3.47
CA ALA A 372 -30.26 2.28 -4.41
C ALA A 372 -31.51 2.99 -3.87
N LEU A 373 -32.35 3.44 -4.80
CA LEU A 373 -33.74 3.84 -4.57
C LEU A 373 -34.67 2.70 -5.03
N ASP A 374 -35.47 2.19 -4.09
CA ASP A 374 -36.51 1.20 -4.33
C ASP A 374 -37.71 1.81 -5.10
N PRO A 375 -38.68 1.00 -5.57
CA PRO A 375 -39.96 1.54 -6.04
C PRO A 375 -40.60 2.47 -5.00
N VAL A 376 -41.22 3.55 -5.48
CA VAL A 376 -41.80 4.60 -4.64
C VAL A 376 -43.32 4.48 -4.66
N PRO A 377 -43.94 3.65 -3.79
CA PRO A 377 -45.39 3.53 -3.73
C PRO A 377 -46.05 4.82 -3.22
N LEU A 378 -47.23 5.12 -3.77
CA LEU A 378 -48.02 6.32 -3.47
C LEU A 378 -49.36 5.92 -2.86
N ARG A 379 -49.76 6.57 -1.75
CA ARG A 379 -51.10 6.47 -1.17
C ARG A 379 -51.63 7.87 -0.89
N ALA A 380 -52.81 8.19 -1.41
CA ALA A 380 -53.28 9.56 -1.52
C ALA A 380 -52.18 10.45 -2.13
N ASN A 381 -51.68 11.45 -1.41
CA ASN A 381 -50.55 12.29 -1.83
C ASN A 381 -49.24 12.01 -1.08
N GLU A 382 -49.17 10.94 -0.29
CA GLU A 382 -47.97 10.56 0.45
C GLU A 382 -47.24 9.41 -0.24
N ALA A 383 -46.01 9.67 -0.68
CA ALA A 383 -45.11 8.69 -1.25
C ALA A 383 -44.15 8.14 -0.18
N THR A 384 -43.94 6.82 -0.19
CA THR A 384 -42.90 6.18 0.64
C THR A 384 -41.64 6.02 -0.21
N VAL A 385 -40.57 6.69 0.21
CA VAL A 385 -39.26 6.68 -0.44
C VAL A 385 -38.30 5.87 0.40
N SER A 386 -38.00 4.65 -0.03
CA SER A 386 -37.11 3.73 0.68
C SER A 386 -35.96 3.25 -0.19
N GLY A 387 -34.96 2.69 0.47
CA GLY A 387 -33.80 2.11 -0.19
C GLY A 387 -32.69 1.88 0.82
N TRP A 388 -31.47 1.82 0.34
CA TRP A 388 -30.28 1.69 1.18
C TRP A 388 -29.13 2.53 0.64
N THR A 389 -28.20 2.89 1.52
CA THR A 389 -26.90 3.44 1.14
C THR A 389 -25.87 3.18 2.22
N TYR A 390 -24.63 2.93 1.83
CA TYR A 390 -23.50 2.90 2.76
C TYR A 390 -22.21 3.37 2.07
N ASP A 391 -21.22 3.71 2.88
CA ASP A 391 -19.94 4.27 2.47
C ASP A 391 -18.83 3.32 2.94
N TYR A 392 -17.98 2.89 2.01
CA TYR A 392 -16.89 1.94 2.29
C TYR A 392 -15.81 2.52 3.19
N ASP A 393 -15.68 3.85 3.28
CA ASP A 393 -14.73 4.49 4.19
C ASP A 393 -15.19 4.36 5.65
N VAL A 394 -16.50 4.26 5.87
CA VAL A 394 -17.12 4.15 7.20
C VAL A 394 -18.18 3.03 7.23
N PRO A 395 -17.80 1.77 6.96
CA PRO A 395 -18.74 0.68 6.61
C PRO A 395 -19.70 0.27 7.73
N THR A 396 -19.47 0.73 8.96
CA THR A 396 -20.31 0.45 10.14
C THR A 396 -21.21 1.62 10.54
N TYR A 397 -21.06 2.79 9.92
CA TYR A 397 -21.79 3.99 10.30
C TYR A 397 -23.06 4.15 9.47
N SER A 398 -24.13 4.65 10.11
CA SER A 398 -25.30 5.15 9.40
C SER A 398 -24.94 6.40 8.58
N LEU A 399 -25.40 6.43 7.33
CA LEU A 399 -25.24 7.57 6.44
C LEU A 399 -26.49 8.45 6.44
N LYS A 400 -26.33 9.70 6.01
CA LYS A 400 -27.48 10.58 5.75
C LYS A 400 -28.00 10.34 4.33
N ALA A 401 -29.29 10.02 4.20
CA ALA A 401 -30.00 10.01 2.93
C ALA A 401 -30.85 11.29 2.80
N VAL A 402 -30.85 11.89 1.62
CA VAL A 402 -31.54 13.15 1.34
C VAL A 402 -32.45 12.99 0.13
N VAL A 403 -33.73 13.29 0.30
CA VAL A 403 -34.78 13.18 -0.71
C VAL A 403 -35.12 14.56 -1.27
N TYR A 404 -35.08 14.68 -2.59
CA TYR A 404 -35.55 15.86 -3.32
C TYR A 404 -36.77 15.51 -4.17
N VAL A 405 -37.77 16.38 -4.18
CA VAL A 405 -38.94 16.32 -5.07
C VAL A 405 -38.91 17.55 -5.98
N ASN A 406 -38.84 17.33 -7.29
CA ASN A 406 -38.75 18.38 -8.30
C ASN A 406 -37.61 19.38 -8.03
N GLY A 407 -36.47 18.89 -7.52
CA GLY A 407 -35.29 19.69 -7.19
C GLY A 407 -35.36 20.44 -5.86
N ARG A 408 -36.44 20.30 -5.08
CA ARG A 408 -36.59 20.91 -3.74
C ARG A 408 -36.42 19.85 -2.66
N LEU A 409 -35.76 20.22 -1.56
CA LEU A 409 -35.57 19.33 -0.41
C LEU A 409 -36.93 18.94 0.17
N ALA A 410 -37.21 17.63 0.26
CA ALA A 410 -38.48 17.09 0.75
C ALA A 410 -38.32 16.34 2.08
N ALA A 411 -37.23 15.60 2.26
CA ALA A 411 -36.92 14.90 3.51
C ALA A 411 -35.42 14.59 3.61
N TYR A 412 -34.92 14.35 4.82
CA TYR A 412 -33.60 13.76 5.04
C TYR A 412 -33.53 13.07 6.40
N GLY A 413 -32.58 12.15 6.56
CA GLY A 413 -32.32 11.49 7.84
C GLY A 413 -31.20 10.48 7.75
N LEU A 414 -30.81 9.90 8.89
CA LEU A 414 -29.85 8.81 8.92
C LEU A 414 -30.48 7.50 8.44
N THR A 415 -29.66 6.59 7.91
CA THR A 415 -30.04 5.21 7.66
C THR A 415 -30.23 4.49 8.99
N THR A 416 -31.47 4.15 9.31
CA THR A 416 -31.86 3.48 10.57
C THR A 416 -32.55 2.14 10.34
N VAL A 417 -32.90 1.83 9.09
CA VAL A 417 -33.60 0.59 8.75
C VAL A 417 -32.57 -0.55 8.64
N PRO A 418 -32.75 -1.67 9.36
CA PRO A 418 -31.87 -2.83 9.24
C PRO A 418 -31.81 -3.37 7.81
N SER A 419 -30.61 -3.71 7.36
CA SER A 419 -30.36 -4.17 5.98
C SER A 419 -29.49 -5.44 5.94
N PRO A 420 -29.94 -6.59 6.49
CA PRO A 420 -29.10 -7.79 6.63
C PRO A 420 -28.58 -8.34 5.30
N ALA A 421 -29.38 -8.29 4.24
CA ALA A 421 -28.96 -8.73 2.91
C ALA A 421 -27.79 -7.90 2.35
N ILE A 422 -27.79 -6.57 2.60
CA ILE A 422 -26.71 -5.67 2.20
C ILE A 422 -25.46 -5.95 3.03
N ASN A 423 -25.63 -6.16 4.34
CA ASN A 423 -24.55 -6.54 5.25
C ASN A 423 -23.84 -7.81 4.78
N THR A 424 -24.62 -8.84 4.41
CA THR A 424 -24.07 -10.10 3.88
C THR A 424 -23.38 -9.90 2.52
N SER A 425 -24.01 -9.18 1.59
CA SER A 425 -23.48 -8.97 0.23
C SER A 425 -22.12 -8.26 0.22
N TYR A 426 -21.94 -7.30 1.12
CA TYR A 426 -20.75 -6.45 1.17
C TYR A 426 -19.80 -6.75 2.33
N GLY A 427 -20.10 -7.74 3.18
CA GLY A 427 -19.29 -8.10 4.33
C GLY A 427 -19.18 -6.98 5.38
N ILE A 428 -20.26 -6.24 5.59
CA ILE A 428 -20.34 -5.09 6.49
C ILE A 428 -21.36 -5.33 7.61
N THR A 429 -21.40 -4.44 8.60
CA THR A 429 -22.39 -4.47 9.69
C THR A 429 -23.07 -3.09 9.83
N GLY A 430 -24.20 -3.02 10.53
CA GLY A 430 -24.93 -1.77 10.76
C GLY A 430 -26.29 -1.69 10.04
N ALA A 431 -26.93 -0.52 10.16
CA ALA A 431 -28.22 -0.21 9.54
C ALA A 431 -28.01 0.76 8.38
N HIS A 432 -28.15 0.25 7.15
CA HIS A 432 -27.88 0.99 5.92
C HIS A 432 -29.15 1.31 5.12
N GLY A 433 -30.32 0.87 5.58
CA GLY A 433 -31.60 1.18 4.96
C GLY A 433 -32.16 2.54 5.40
N TYR A 434 -32.92 3.19 4.53
CA TYR A 434 -33.70 4.40 4.82
C TYR A 434 -35.16 4.23 4.38
N SER A 435 -36.07 4.96 5.02
CA SER A 435 -37.48 5.04 4.61
C SER A 435 -38.05 6.39 5.05
N PHE A 436 -38.52 7.18 4.09
CA PHE A 436 -39.12 8.49 4.32
C PHE A 436 -40.53 8.57 3.73
N LYS A 437 -41.41 9.30 4.39
CA LYS A 437 -42.72 9.69 3.84
C LYS A 437 -42.61 11.12 3.31
N VAL A 438 -42.92 11.32 2.03
CA VAL A 438 -42.87 12.63 1.37
C VAL A 438 -44.20 12.93 0.71
N ARG A 439 -44.73 14.14 0.88
CA ARG A 439 -45.94 14.57 0.18
C ARG A 439 -45.58 15.03 -1.23
N LEU A 440 -46.37 14.60 -2.21
CA LEU A 440 -46.21 14.96 -3.61
C LEU A 440 -47.34 15.93 -4.02
N PRO A 441 -47.03 17.03 -4.74
CA PRO A 441 -48.06 17.82 -5.40
C PRO A 441 -48.68 17.04 -6.58
N GLY A 442 -49.86 17.46 -7.04
CA GLY A 442 -50.51 16.90 -8.22
C GLY A 442 -49.63 17.01 -9.48
N GLY A 443 -49.70 15.98 -10.33
CA GLY A 443 -48.93 15.87 -11.57
C GLY A 443 -47.71 14.93 -11.47
N ALA A 444 -46.79 15.08 -12.42
CA ALA A 444 -45.57 14.26 -12.51
C ALA A 444 -44.48 14.81 -11.58
N ASN A 445 -44.02 14.00 -10.63
CA ASN A 445 -43.05 14.38 -9.63
C ASN A 445 -41.75 13.58 -9.77
N ARG A 446 -40.63 14.27 -10.01
CA ARG A 446 -39.30 13.65 -10.01
C ARG A 446 -38.76 13.59 -8.60
N VAL A 447 -38.74 12.38 -8.04
CA VAL A 447 -38.20 12.06 -6.71
C VAL A 447 -36.78 11.53 -6.89
N CYS A 448 -35.78 12.21 -6.32
CA CYS A 448 -34.38 11.79 -6.35
C CYS A 448 -33.85 11.63 -4.92
N VAL A 449 -33.03 10.60 -4.70
CA VAL A 449 -32.36 10.38 -3.40
C VAL A 449 -30.86 10.45 -3.55
N TYR A 450 -30.20 11.08 -2.59
CA TYR A 450 -28.75 11.20 -2.50
C TYR A 450 -28.24 10.61 -1.19
N GLY A 451 -27.17 9.80 -1.28
CA GLY A 451 -26.39 9.35 -0.14
C GLY A 451 -25.30 10.38 0.15
N ILE A 452 -25.29 10.90 1.37
CA ILE A 452 -24.30 11.88 1.81
C ILE A 452 -23.07 11.15 2.30
N ASN A 453 -21.95 11.45 1.66
CA ASN A 453 -20.67 10.87 1.98
C ASN A 453 -20.18 11.33 3.36
N ARG A 454 -19.59 10.41 4.13
CA ARG A 454 -19.01 10.73 5.44
C ARG A 454 -17.50 10.49 5.45
N GLY A 455 -17.00 9.69 4.51
CA GLY A 455 -15.58 9.55 4.19
C GLY A 455 -15.06 10.63 3.24
N HIS A 456 -14.11 10.26 2.40
CA HIS A 456 -13.54 11.12 1.37
C HIS A 456 -14.32 10.95 0.06
N GLY A 457 -14.36 11.98 -0.79
CA GLY A 457 -15.08 11.91 -2.07
C GLY A 457 -16.38 12.72 -2.11
N PHE A 458 -17.29 12.36 -3.03
CA PHE A 458 -18.51 13.12 -3.32
C PHE A 458 -19.78 12.36 -2.89
N ASN A 459 -20.87 13.11 -2.69
CA ASN A 459 -22.18 12.51 -2.48
C ASN A 459 -22.65 11.75 -3.74
N SER A 460 -23.41 10.67 -3.54
CA SER A 460 -23.90 9.81 -4.63
C SER A 460 -25.38 10.03 -4.91
N THR A 461 -25.78 10.00 -6.18
CA THR A 461 -27.21 9.84 -6.53
C THR A 461 -27.57 8.36 -6.41
N LEU A 462 -28.47 8.01 -5.49
CA LEU A 462 -28.91 6.63 -5.28
C LEU A 462 -29.99 6.21 -6.28
N GLY A 463 -30.68 7.18 -6.86
CA GLY A 463 -31.64 6.99 -7.94
C GLY A 463 -32.62 8.15 -8.06
N CYS A 464 -33.26 8.23 -9.22
CA CYS A 464 -34.41 9.10 -9.45
C CYS A 464 -35.57 8.28 -10.04
N ARG A 465 -36.80 8.63 -9.65
CA ARG A 465 -38.04 8.05 -10.17
C ARG A 465 -39.04 9.18 -10.43
N VAL A 466 -39.86 9.01 -11.47
CA VAL A 466 -41.01 9.89 -11.71
C VAL A 466 -42.24 9.19 -11.14
N VAL A 467 -42.94 9.87 -10.24
CA VAL A 467 -44.18 9.40 -9.61
C VAL A 467 -45.30 10.37 -9.99
N THR A 468 -46.34 9.84 -10.63
CA THR A 468 -47.48 10.66 -11.09
C THR A 468 -48.63 10.54 -10.10
N LEU A 469 -49.04 11.68 -9.54
CA LEU A 469 -50.26 11.81 -8.74
C LEU A 469 -51.33 12.46 -9.61
N SER A 470 -52.54 11.89 -9.64
CA SER A 470 -53.68 12.60 -10.24
C SER A 470 -53.93 13.85 -9.42
N GLY A 471 -53.76 15.03 -10.01
CA GLY A 471 -54.08 16.29 -9.33
C GLY A 471 -55.57 16.60 -9.31
N SER A 472 -56.37 15.99 -10.19
CA SER A 472 -57.81 16.29 -10.30
C SER A 472 -58.63 15.60 -9.21
N PRO A 473 -59.77 16.17 -8.75
CA PRO A 473 -60.59 15.59 -7.70
C PRO A 473 -61.12 14.20 -8.07
N LEU A 474 -61.27 13.36 -7.05
CA LEU A 474 -61.98 12.09 -7.13
C LEU A 474 -63.32 12.23 -6.40
N GLY A 475 -64.37 11.59 -6.93
CA GLY A 475 -65.66 11.59 -6.26
C GLY A 475 -66.74 10.88 -7.07
N ARG A 476 -67.94 10.85 -6.50
CA ARG A 476 -69.10 10.17 -7.07
C ARG A 476 -70.40 10.81 -6.60
N VAL A 477 -71.41 10.80 -7.48
CA VAL A 477 -72.82 11.00 -7.10
C VAL A 477 -73.40 9.70 -6.54
N ASP A 478 -73.85 9.71 -5.29
CA ASP A 478 -74.45 8.54 -4.66
C ASP A 478 -75.92 8.42 -5.01
N SER A 479 -76.74 9.42 -4.64
CA SER A 479 -78.17 9.47 -4.99
C SER A 479 -78.61 10.84 -5.50
N ILE A 480 -79.63 10.81 -6.34
CA ILE A 480 -80.43 11.99 -6.69
C ILE A 480 -81.89 11.55 -6.51
N SER A 481 -82.59 12.18 -5.57
CA SER A 481 -83.95 11.78 -5.20
C SER A 481 -84.88 12.98 -5.14
N VAL A 482 -86.02 12.90 -5.83
CA VAL A 482 -87.08 13.92 -5.75
C VAL A 482 -87.64 13.94 -4.33
N THR A 483 -87.58 15.11 -3.68
CA THR A 483 -88.05 15.32 -2.31
C THR A 483 -89.45 15.93 -2.31
N ASN A 484 -89.77 16.76 -3.31
CA ASN A 484 -91.12 17.19 -3.70
C ASN A 484 -91.10 17.56 -5.21
N PRO A 485 -92.26 17.83 -5.87
CA PRO A 485 -92.31 18.06 -7.32
C PRO A 485 -91.45 19.20 -7.87
N ALA A 486 -90.91 20.08 -7.00
CA ALA A 486 -90.04 21.18 -7.39
C ALA A 486 -88.60 21.06 -6.86
N VAL A 487 -88.27 20.05 -6.04
CA VAL A 487 -86.97 19.94 -5.36
C VAL A 487 -86.45 18.50 -5.34
N ALA A 488 -85.17 18.33 -5.69
CA ALA A 488 -84.43 17.09 -5.53
C ALA A 488 -83.28 17.25 -4.51
N THR A 489 -82.98 16.18 -3.78
CA THR A 489 -81.80 16.09 -2.92
C THR A 489 -80.71 15.30 -3.65
N VAL A 490 -79.52 15.89 -3.77
CA VAL A 490 -78.34 15.33 -4.45
C VAL A 490 -77.27 15.04 -3.41
N THR A 491 -76.93 13.76 -3.25
CA THR A 491 -75.93 13.31 -2.27
C THR A 491 -74.77 12.61 -2.94
N GLY A 492 -73.59 12.69 -2.33
CA GLY A 492 -72.41 12.01 -2.82
C GLY A 492 -71.18 12.40 -2.02
N TRP A 493 -70.01 12.18 -2.61
CA TRP A 493 -68.74 12.56 -2.02
C TRP A 493 -67.72 13.00 -3.06
N THR A 494 -66.75 13.81 -2.64
CA THR A 494 -65.56 14.14 -3.43
C THR A 494 -64.44 14.64 -2.52
N TYR A 495 -63.20 14.40 -2.91
CA TYR A 495 -62.01 15.00 -2.30
C TYR A 495 -60.95 15.26 -3.38
N ASP A 496 -59.98 16.12 -3.05
CA ASP A 496 -58.89 16.50 -3.93
C ASP A 496 -57.56 15.90 -3.42
N TYR A 497 -56.76 15.35 -4.34
CA TYR A 497 -55.47 14.74 -3.98
C TYR A 497 -54.43 15.76 -3.52
N ASP A 498 -54.50 17.02 -3.95
CA ASP A 498 -53.58 18.05 -3.49
C ASP A 498 -53.81 18.38 -2.00
N LEU A 499 -55.09 18.41 -1.57
CA LEU A 499 -55.51 18.76 -0.22
C LEU A 499 -56.49 17.73 0.37
N PRO A 500 -56.05 16.48 0.60
CA PRO A 500 -56.94 15.34 0.90
C PRO A 500 -57.64 15.41 2.27
N ALA A 501 -57.23 16.34 3.13
CA ALA A 501 -57.85 16.58 4.43
C ALA A 501 -58.89 17.72 4.42
N GLN A 502 -58.96 18.51 3.35
CA GLN A 502 -59.81 19.70 3.27
C GLN A 502 -61.16 19.38 2.62
N ALA A 503 -62.19 20.09 3.05
CA ALA A 503 -63.49 20.06 2.40
C ALA A 503 -63.40 20.67 0.99
N LEU A 504 -63.89 19.94 -0.02
CA LEU A 504 -63.78 20.35 -1.41
C LEU A 504 -65.05 21.08 -1.87
N LYS A 505 -64.88 22.16 -2.62
CA LYS A 505 -66.00 22.84 -3.27
C LYS A 505 -66.63 21.93 -4.33
N THR A 506 -67.95 21.81 -4.28
CA THR A 506 -68.77 21.00 -5.17
C THR A 506 -69.83 21.88 -5.80
N VAL A 507 -70.08 21.70 -7.10
CA VAL A 507 -71.10 22.43 -7.85
C VAL A 507 -72.10 21.46 -8.46
N VAL A 508 -73.38 21.82 -8.41
CA VAL A 508 -74.49 21.07 -9.02
C VAL A 508 -75.15 21.95 -10.08
N TYR A 509 -75.29 21.41 -11.28
CA TYR A 509 -76.05 21.99 -12.37
C TYR A 509 -77.33 21.18 -12.62
N VAL A 510 -78.44 21.87 -12.88
CA VAL A 510 -79.69 21.27 -13.36
C VAL A 510 -79.99 21.85 -14.73
N ASN A 511 -80.10 20.99 -15.75
CA ASN A 511 -80.33 21.37 -17.15
C ASN A 511 -79.31 22.42 -17.68
N GLY A 512 -78.06 22.34 -17.23
CA GLY A 512 -76.99 23.28 -17.61
C GLY A 512 -76.96 24.60 -16.81
N HIS A 513 -77.90 24.82 -15.89
CA HIS A 513 -77.93 26.01 -15.03
C HIS A 513 -77.43 25.71 -13.61
N LEU A 514 -76.68 26.65 -13.02
CA LEU A 514 -76.14 26.52 -11.67
C LEU A 514 -77.28 26.40 -10.65
N ALA A 515 -77.35 25.28 -9.95
CA ALA A 515 -78.41 24.98 -9.00
C ALA A 515 -77.94 24.95 -7.53
N ALA A 516 -76.70 24.54 -7.27
CA ALA A 516 -76.08 24.64 -5.95
C ALA A 516 -74.54 24.73 -6.05
N TYR A 517 -73.93 25.36 -5.05
CA TYR A 517 -72.47 25.42 -4.91
C TYR A 517 -72.09 25.57 -3.43
N GLY A 518 -71.14 24.75 -2.96
CA GLY A 518 -70.66 24.82 -1.59
C GLY A 518 -69.58 23.77 -1.29
N PRO A 519 -68.90 23.85 -0.14
CA PRO A 519 -67.96 22.83 0.29
C PRO A 519 -68.71 21.52 0.66
N THR A 520 -67.98 20.41 0.65
CA THR A 520 -68.40 19.18 1.33
C THR A 520 -68.52 19.43 2.83
N THR A 521 -69.59 18.93 3.46
CA THR A 521 -69.90 19.16 4.88
C THR A 521 -70.26 17.89 5.64
N VAL A 522 -70.43 16.78 4.93
CA VAL A 522 -70.89 15.51 5.50
C VAL A 522 -69.69 14.58 5.75
N SER A 523 -69.66 13.97 6.93
CA SER A 523 -68.64 12.97 7.26
C SER A 523 -68.86 11.68 6.47
N ARG A 524 -67.78 11.15 5.89
CA ARG A 524 -67.78 9.89 5.12
C ARG A 524 -66.63 9.01 5.58
N ALA A 525 -66.83 8.34 6.71
CA ALA A 525 -65.82 7.46 7.31
C ALA A 525 -65.43 6.29 6.38
N ASP A 526 -66.37 5.79 5.60
CA ASP A 526 -66.15 4.79 4.56
C ASP A 526 -65.16 5.27 3.49
N VAL A 527 -65.32 6.50 2.99
CA VAL A 527 -64.43 7.13 2.00
C VAL A 527 -63.05 7.41 2.62
N ASN A 528 -63.03 7.97 3.84
CA ASN A 528 -61.80 8.22 4.59
C ASN A 528 -60.98 6.93 4.75
N ASN A 529 -61.62 5.82 5.12
CA ASN A 529 -60.97 4.54 5.28
C ASN A 529 -60.51 3.94 3.93
N ALA A 530 -61.32 4.04 2.88
CA ALA A 530 -61.00 3.47 1.58
C ALA A 530 -59.78 4.11 0.92
N TYR A 531 -59.62 5.44 1.09
CA TYR A 531 -58.54 6.19 0.45
C TYR A 531 -57.42 6.60 1.42
N GLY A 532 -57.53 6.25 2.71
CA GLY A 532 -56.54 6.59 3.74
C GLY A 532 -56.42 8.09 3.98
N ILE A 533 -57.55 8.81 3.90
CA ILE A 533 -57.65 10.26 4.06
C ILE A 533 -58.48 10.62 5.29
N THR A 534 -58.51 11.90 5.67
CA THR A 534 -59.31 12.44 6.78
C THR A 534 -60.14 13.63 6.30
N GLY A 535 -61.13 14.08 7.07
CA GLY A 535 -61.94 15.27 6.74
C GLY A 535 -63.40 14.97 6.37
N LEU A 536 -64.09 16.02 5.93
CA LEU A 536 -65.49 16.00 5.53
C LEU A 536 -65.58 16.00 4.00
N HIS A 537 -65.87 14.84 3.41
CA HIS A 537 -65.85 14.65 1.96
C HIS A 537 -67.21 14.37 1.34
N GLY A 538 -68.26 14.23 2.15
CA GLY A 538 -69.63 14.08 1.65
C GLY A 538 -70.30 15.41 1.38
N TYR A 539 -71.17 15.45 0.39
CA TYR A 539 -72.06 16.58 0.12
C TYR A 539 -73.54 16.14 0.11
N SER A 540 -74.42 17.07 0.46
CA SER A 540 -75.88 16.94 0.34
C SER A 540 -76.44 18.31 -0.04
N PHE A 541 -76.96 18.43 -1.26
CA PHE A 541 -77.53 19.67 -1.78
C PHE A 541 -79.01 19.47 -2.13
N SER A 542 -79.84 20.42 -1.74
CA SER A 542 -81.21 20.53 -2.25
C SER A 542 -81.21 21.46 -3.46
N VAL A 543 -81.68 20.97 -4.60
CA VAL A 543 -81.71 21.71 -5.87
C VAL A 543 -83.12 21.78 -6.43
N GLY A 544 -83.46 22.93 -7.02
CA GLY A 544 -84.72 23.10 -7.74
C GLY A 544 -84.73 22.28 -9.04
N ILE A 545 -85.88 21.68 -9.36
CA ILE A 545 -86.10 20.91 -10.60
C ILE A 545 -87.38 21.40 -11.30
N LEU A 546 -87.45 21.22 -12.62
CA LEU A 546 -88.64 21.53 -13.41
C LEU A 546 -89.56 20.29 -13.49
N PRO A 547 -90.88 20.46 -13.72
CA PRO A 547 -91.76 19.33 -14.02
C PRO A 547 -91.26 18.53 -15.23
N GLY A 548 -91.26 17.20 -15.14
CA GLY A 548 -90.81 16.33 -16.23
C GLY A 548 -89.32 16.03 -16.22
N ALA A 549 -88.70 15.89 -17.40
CA ALA A 549 -87.32 15.42 -17.51
C ALA A 549 -86.28 16.50 -17.16
N ASN A 550 -85.39 16.18 -16.23
CA ASN A 550 -84.25 16.98 -15.81
C ASN A 550 -82.94 16.22 -15.98
N GLN A 551 -81.83 16.93 -16.17
CA GLN A 551 -80.47 16.39 -16.08
C GLN A 551 -79.73 17.08 -14.94
N VAL A 552 -79.22 16.30 -13.99
CA VAL A 552 -78.46 16.80 -12.85
C VAL A 552 -77.00 16.37 -13.01
N CYS A 553 -76.09 17.35 -13.09
CA CYS A 553 -74.64 17.13 -13.21
C CYS A 553 -73.92 17.70 -11.99
N VAL A 554 -73.03 16.92 -11.39
CA VAL A 554 -72.23 17.34 -10.22
C VAL A 554 -70.76 17.35 -10.59
N TYR A 555 -70.04 18.40 -10.16
CA TYR A 555 -68.60 18.54 -10.36
C TYR A 555 -67.87 18.85 -9.06
N GLY A 556 -66.72 18.23 -8.85
CA GLY A 556 -65.75 18.59 -7.82
C GLY A 556 -64.83 19.68 -8.36
N ILE A 557 -64.66 20.76 -7.60
CA ILE A 557 -63.86 21.93 -8.00
C ILE A 557 -62.43 21.75 -7.48
N ASN A 558 -61.49 21.58 -8.41
CA ASN A 558 -60.09 21.32 -8.13
C ASN A 558 -59.43 22.42 -7.31
N THR A 559 -58.58 22.03 -6.38
CA THR A 559 -57.75 22.93 -5.58
C THR A 559 -56.28 22.56 -5.74
N GLY A 560 -55.59 23.20 -6.67
CA GLY A 560 -54.18 22.93 -6.95
C GLY A 560 -53.92 22.63 -8.42
N GLN A 561 -53.08 21.63 -8.68
CA GLN A 561 -52.72 21.20 -10.03
C GLN A 561 -53.77 20.21 -10.54
N GLY A 562 -54.20 20.32 -11.80
CA GLY A 562 -55.26 19.46 -12.35
C GLY A 562 -56.48 20.25 -12.80
N ALA A 563 -57.59 19.54 -13.02
CA ALA A 563 -58.82 20.12 -13.55
C ALA A 563 -60.02 19.74 -12.68
N ASN A 564 -61.09 20.53 -12.76
CA ASN A 564 -62.36 20.17 -12.15
C ASN A 564 -62.86 18.83 -12.72
N THR A 565 -63.41 17.97 -11.87
CA THR A 565 -63.86 16.62 -12.27
C THR A 565 -65.37 16.53 -12.28
N THR A 566 -65.94 15.98 -13.36
CA THR A 566 -67.36 15.57 -13.37
C THR A 566 -67.54 14.34 -12.49
N LEU A 567 -68.32 14.46 -11.41
CA LEU A 567 -68.58 13.36 -10.46
C LEU A 567 -69.74 12.45 -10.93
N GLY A 568 -70.59 12.99 -11.80
CA GLY A 568 -71.67 12.26 -12.46
C GLY A 568 -72.75 13.19 -13.02
N CYS A 569 -73.34 12.78 -14.14
CA CYS A 569 -74.53 13.38 -14.73
C CYS A 569 -75.62 12.31 -14.82
N ARG A 570 -76.80 12.57 -14.25
CA ARG A 570 -77.92 11.60 -14.28
C ARG A 570 -79.22 12.27 -14.72
N PRO A 571 -80.06 11.60 -15.53
CA PRO A 571 -81.43 12.03 -15.75
C PRO A 571 -82.26 11.83 -14.48
N LEU A 572 -83.25 12.70 -14.29
CA LEU A 572 -84.20 12.68 -13.19
C LEU A 572 -85.57 13.11 -13.71
N THR A 573 -86.62 12.35 -13.43
CA THR A 573 -88.00 12.77 -13.72
C THR A 573 -88.60 13.38 -12.46
N GLY A 574 -89.01 14.66 -12.55
CA GLY A 574 -89.59 15.46 -11.47
C GLY A 574 -91.10 15.32 -11.34
#